data_AF-A0A0C2YB06-F1
#
_entry.id   AF-A0A0C2YB06-F1
#
_cell.length_a   1.000
_cell.length_b   1.000
_cell.length_c   1.000
_cell.angle_alpha   90.00
_cell.angle_beta   90.00
_cell.angle_gamma   90.00
#
_symmetry.space_group_name_H-M   'P 1'
#
loop_
_entity.id
_entity.type
_entity.pdbx_description
1 polymer ?
#
loop_
_entity_poly.entity_id
_entity_poly.type
_entity_poly.pdbx_seq_one_letter_code
_entity_poly.pdbx_strand_id
1 'polypeptide(L)'
;MSIQLLERLRKKMSFDAIPDTIEVPPSGDETTSVIKAIEDASVDDVALAIQVLEKASSALIRQVSGLRRLHDYARCAGAIGVSNAVEAAIQNLEAE
;
A
#
# COMPACT_ATOMS: atom_id res chain seq x y z
N MET A 1 21.98 -19.37 -12.66
CA MET A 1 21.19 -20.56 -12.25
C MET A 1 19.95 -20.17 -11.43
N SER A 2 19.97 -19.00 -10.79
CA SER A 2 18.91 -18.38 -9.99
C SER A 2 17.60 -18.06 -10.75
N ILE A 3 17.67 -17.48 -11.95
CA ILE A 3 16.48 -17.10 -12.76
C ILE A 3 15.52 -18.27 -12.98
N GLN A 4 16.04 -19.48 -13.26
CA GLN A 4 15.19 -20.66 -13.45
C GLN A 4 14.53 -21.15 -12.15
N LEU A 5 15.11 -20.86 -10.98
CA LEU A 5 14.52 -21.21 -9.69
C LEU A 5 13.36 -20.26 -9.36
N LEU A 6 13.50 -18.95 -9.62
CA LEU A 6 12.43 -17.97 -9.43
C LEU A 6 11.24 -18.25 -10.35
N GLU A 7 11.48 -18.52 -11.65
CA GLU A 7 10.41 -18.90 -12.58
C GLU A 7 9.69 -20.19 -12.15
N ARG A 8 10.44 -21.17 -11.62
CA ARG A 8 9.85 -22.40 -11.07
C ARG A 8 9.01 -22.12 -9.83
N LEU A 9 9.42 -21.18 -8.98
CA LEU A 9 8.65 -20.77 -7.80
C LEU A 9 7.36 -20.04 -8.19
N ARG A 10 7.43 -19.08 -9.12
CA ARG A 10 6.24 -18.37 -9.64
C ARG A 10 5.21 -19.27 -10.30
N LYS A 11 5.65 -20.39 -10.89
CA LYS A 11 4.76 -21.43 -11.46
C LYS A 11 4.06 -22.29 -10.39
N LYS A 12 4.43 -22.16 -9.11
CA LYS A 12 3.71 -22.78 -7.99
C LYS A 12 2.61 -21.85 -7.50
N MET A 13 1.58 -22.46 -6.91
CA MET A 13 0.37 -21.75 -6.50
C MET A 13 0.70 -20.61 -5.52
N SER A 14 0.20 -19.40 -5.82
CA SER A 14 0.26 -18.18 -5.02
C SER A 14 1.61 -17.43 -4.94
N PHE A 15 2.56 -17.71 -5.84
CA PHE A 15 3.83 -16.97 -5.92
C PHE A 15 3.98 -16.14 -7.20
N ASP A 16 2.94 -16.04 -8.03
CA ASP A 16 2.92 -15.26 -9.26
C ASP A 16 3.13 -13.75 -9.01
N ALA A 17 2.71 -13.25 -7.85
CA ALA A 17 2.85 -11.85 -7.46
C ALA A 17 4.22 -11.48 -6.88
N ILE A 18 5.18 -12.41 -6.77
CA ILE A 18 6.54 -12.08 -6.33
C ILE A 18 7.17 -11.12 -7.37
N PRO A 19 7.60 -9.91 -7.00
CA PRO A 19 8.22 -8.97 -7.92
C PRO A 19 9.63 -9.40 -8.32
N ASP A 20 10.16 -8.87 -9.42
CA ASP A 20 11.55 -9.13 -9.84
C ASP A 20 12.57 -8.45 -8.90
N THR A 21 12.17 -7.33 -8.31
CA THR A 21 13.00 -6.54 -7.39
C THR A 21 12.20 -6.13 -6.16
N ILE A 22 12.90 -6.02 -5.03
CA ILE A 22 12.37 -5.47 -3.79
C ILE A 22 13.17 -4.24 -3.39
N GLU A 23 12.49 -3.31 -2.74
CA GLU A 23 13.14 -2.21 -2.03
C GLU A 23 13.42 -2.65 -0.59
N VAL A 24 14.69 -2.67 -0.21
CA VAL A 24 15.12 -3.01 1.14
C VAL A 24 15.46 -1.71 1.87
N PRO A 25 14.74 -1.36 2.95
CA PRO A 25 15.05 -0.18 3.74
C PRO A 25 16.43 -0.33 4.41
N PRO A 26 17.10 0.79 4.71
CA PRO A 26 18.38 0.75 5.40
C PRO A 26 18.26 0.03 6.75
N SER A 27 19.26 -0.79 7.08
CA SER A 27 19.37 -1.47 8.36
C SER A 27 20.74 -1.24 8.98
N GLY A 28 20.79 -1.05 10.30
CA GLY A 28 22.05 -0.75 11.01
C GLY A 28 22.68 0.57 10.60
N ASP A 29 23.93 0.53 10.13
CA ASP A 29 24.72 1.72 9.73
C ASP A 29 24.41 2.21 8.31
N GLU A 30 23.59 1.48 7.54
CA GLU A 30 23.18 1.92 6.21
C GLU A 30 22.24 3.14 6.31
N THR A 31 22.41 4.08 5.40
CA THR A 31 21.64 5.35 5.40
C THR A 31 20.66 5.45 4.24
N THR A 32 20.69 4.52 3.30
CA THR A 32 19.91 4.60 2.06
C THR A 32 19.25 3.26 1.76
N SER A 33 18.02 3.33 1.28
CA SER A 33 17.27 2.19 0.78
C SER A 33 17.93 1.64 -0.49
N VAL A 34 17.95 0.32 -0.65
CA VAL A 34 18.60 -0.34 -1.80
C VAL A 34 17.56 -1.16 -2.55
N ILE A 35 17.54 -1.01 -3.88
CA ILE A 35 16.76 -1.89 -4.76
C ILE A 35 17.59 -3.14 -5.02
N LYS A 36 17.05 -4.30 -4.65
CA LYS A 36 17.71 -5.60 -4.77
C LYS A 36 16.88 -6.52 -5.66
N ALA A 37 17.53 -7.29 -6.53
CA ALA A 37 16.86 -8.37 -7.25
C ALA A 37 16.39 -9.42 -6.25
N ILE A 38 15.16 -9.95 -6.41
CA ILE A 38 14.60 -10.91 -5.46
C ILE A 38 15.45 -12.20 -5.36
N GLU A 39 16.20 -12.51 -6.43
CA GLU A 39 17.11 -13.64 -6.48
C GLU A 39 18.36 -13.48 -5.61
N ASP A 40 18.74 -12.24 -5.30
CA ASP A 40 19.88 -11.89 -4.45
C ASP A 40 19.44 -11.51 -3.03
N ALA A 41 18.13 -11.44 -2.79
CA ALA A 41 17.57 -11.06 -1.51
C ALA A 41 17.71 -12.18 -0.46
N SER A 42 18.16 -11.82 0.73
CA SER A 42 18.09 -12.66 1.91
C SER A 42 16.67 -12.70 2.49
N VAL A 43 16.42 -13.63 3.40
CA VAL A 43 15.13 -13.70 4.12
C VAL A 43 14.89 -12.42 4.94
N ASP A 44 15.94 -11.83 5.53
CA ASP A 44 15.84 -10.59 6.29
C ASP A 44 15.52 -9.39 5.38
N ASP A 45 16.13 -9.33 4.18
CA ASP A 45 15.78 -8.32 3.16
C ASP A 45 14.29 -8.37 2.80
N VAL A 46 13.75 -9.58 2.59
CA VAL A 46 12.33 -9.78 2.30
C VAL A 46 11.46 -9.37 3.49
N ALA A 47 11.85 -9.70 4.72
CA ALA A 47 11.11 -9.30 5.93
C ALA A 47 11.06 -7.77 6.08
N LEU A 48 12.17 -7.09 5.83
CA LEU A 48 12.24 -5.63 5.84
C LEU A 48 11.38 -5.00 4.74
N ALA A 49 11.43 -5.53 3.52
CA ALA A 49 10.59 -5.09 2.40
C ALA A 49 9.09 -5.27 2.70
N ILE A 50 8.70 -6.38 3.32
CA ILE A 50 7.31 -6.64 3.75
C ILE A 50 6.84 -5.54 4.72
N GLN A 51 7.64 -5.20 5.75
CA GLN A 51 7.25 -4.17 6.72
C GLN A 51 6.98 -2.81 6.06
N VAL A 52 7.79 -2.42 5.08
CA VAL A 52 7.60 -1.17 4.32
C VAL A 52 6.30 -1.22 3.53
N LEU A 53 6.04 -2.32 2.82
CA LEU A 53 4.82 -2.51 2.04
C LEU A 53 3.57 -2.56 2.91
N GLU A 54 3.62 -3.20 4.07
CA GLU A 54 2.51 -3.24 5.03
C GLU A 54 2.19 -1.85 5.59
N LYS A 55 3.23 -1.05 5.86
CA LYS A 55 3.06 0.35 6.29
C LYS A 55 2.41 1.19 5.18
N ALA A 56 2.86 1.03 3.93
CA ALA A 56 2.27 1.71 2.78
C ALA A 56 0.81 1.28 2.55
N SER A 57 0.53 -0.02 2.61
CA SER A 57 -0.82 -0.59 2.51
C SER A 57 -1.74 -0.03 3.60
N SER A 58 -1.27 0.00 4.84
CA SER A 58 -2.01 0.57 5.97
C SER A 58 -2.33 2.05 5.78
N ALA A 59 -1.38 2.83 5.23
CA ALA A 59 -1.61 4.24 4.91
C ALA A 59 -2.68 4.42 3.82
N LEU A 60 -2.64 3.61 2.75
CA LEU A 60 -3.64 3.61 1.70
C LEU A 60 -5.03 3.24 2.24
N ILE A 61 -5.13 2.21 3.09
CA ILE A 61 -6.40 1.82 3.72
C ILE A 61 -6.98 2.96 4.56
N ARG A 62 -6.15 3.68 5.32
CA ARG A 62 -6.58 4.85 6.09
C ARG A 62 -7.09 5.97 5.20
N GLN A 63 -6.39 6.25 4.10
CA GLN A 63 -6.83 7.26 3.12
C GLN A 63 -8.16 6.88 2.48
N VAL A 64 -8.32 5.63 2.02
CA VAL A 64 -9.57 5.12 1.45
C VAL A 64 -10.71 5.23 2.46
N SER A 65 -10.47 4.85 3.72
CA SER A 65 -11.45 4.95 4.80
C SER A 65 -11.86 6.41 5.05
N GLY A 66 -10.90 7.33 5.06
CA GLY A 66 -11.16 8.77 5.19
C GLY A 66 -12.03 9.32 4.06
N LEU A 67 -11.70 8.98 2.81
CA LEU A 67 -12.48 9.38 1.63
C LEU A 67 -13.89 8.79 1.64
N ARG A 68 -14.05 7.54 2.09
CA ARG A 68 -15.36 6.90 2.21
C ARG A 68 -16.23 7.63 3.23
N ARG A 69 -15.69 7.95 4.41
CA ARG A 69 -16.41 8.75 5.41
C ARG A 69 -16.79 10.12 4.88
N LEU A 70 -15.86 10.84 4.24
CA LEU A 70 -16.15 12.14 3.63
C LEU A 70 -17.31 12.06 2.63
N HIS A 71 -17.25 11.06 1.74
CA HIS A 71 -18.31 10.80 0.77
C HIS A 71 -19.66 10.55 1.45
N ASP A 72 -19.71 9.69 2.46
CA ASP A 72 -20.95 9.29 3.12
C ASP A 72 -21.59 10.49 3.85
N TYR A 73 -20.81 11.30 4.56
CA TYR A 73 -21.31 12.53 5.19
C TYR A 73 -21.85 13.54 4.17
N ALA A 74 -21.16 13.72 3.04
CA ALA A 74 -21.66 14.59 1.97
C ALA A 74 -22.99 14.07 1.39
N ARG A 75 -23.14 12.75 1.22
CA ARG A 75 -24.38 12.14 0.75
C ARG A 75 -25.53 12.29 1.74
N CYS A 76 -25.26 12.16 3.04
CA CYS A 76 -26.27 12.39 4.08
C CYS A 76 -26.81 13.84 4.04
N ALA A 77 -25.97 14.82 3.74
CA ALA A 77 -26.39 16.21 3.48
C ALA A 77 -27.11 16.42 2.12
N GLY A 78 -27.32 15.37 1.32
CA GLY A 78 -28.01 15.46 0.02
C GLY A 78 -27.12 15.93 -1.14
N ALA A 79 -25.80 15.93 -0.98
CA ALA A 79 -24.88 16.32 -2.04
C ALA A 79 -24.96 15.37 -3.26
N ILE A 80 -24.84 15.93 -4.46
CA ILE A 80 -24.84 15.20 -5.73
C ILE A 80 -23.41 15.11 -6.30
N GLY A 81 -23.21 14.35 -7.39
CA GLY A 81 -21.87 14.04 -7.92
C GLY A 81 -20.99 15.25 -8.27
N VAL A 82 -21.60 16.41 -8.53
CA VAL A 82 -20.91 17.66 -8.88
C VAL A 82 -20.72 18.60 -7.68
N SER A 83 -21.25 18.24 -6.51
CA SER A 83 -21.17 19.06 -5.29
C SER A 83 -19.77 19.00 -4.66
N ASN A 84 -19.40 20.06 -3.93
CA ASN A 84 -18.20 20.04 -3.10
C ASN A 84 -18.41 19.12 -1.89
N ALA A 85 -17.64 18.02 -1.83
CA ALA A 85 -17.79 17.01 -0.79
C ALA A 85 -17.44 17.52 0.61
N VAL A 86 -16.47 18.43 0.75
CA VAL A 86 -16.04 18.96 2.05
C VAL A 86 -17.09 19.89 2.63
N GLU A 87 -17.59 20.83 1.83
CA GLU A 87 -18.64 21.76 2.26
C GLU A 87 -19.91 21.02 2.68
N ALA A 88 -20.36 20.04 1.88
CA ALA A 88 -21.54 19.25 2.21
C ALA A 88 -21.35 18.39 3.47
N ALA A 89 -20.16 17.80 3.66
CA ALA A 89 -19.89 17.02 4.86
C ALA A 89 -19.89 17.88 6.13
N ILE A 90 -19.39 19.13 6.07
CA ILE A 90 -19.46 20.08 7.18
C ILE A 90 -20.92 20.45 7.47
N GLN A 91 -21.74 20.73 6.45
CA GLN A 91 -23.16 21.02 6.64
C GLN A 91 -23.90 19.86 7.33
N ASN A 92 -23.55 18.61 7.02
CA ASN A 92 -24.12 17.45 7.73
C ASN A 92 -23.72 17.43 9.22
N LEU A 93 -22.47 17.76 9.54
CA LEU A 93 -21.94 17.76 10.91
C LEU A 93 -22.51 18.90 11.76
N GLU A 94 -22.81 20.06 11.15
CA GLU A 94 -23.40 21.22 11.83
C GLU A 94 -24.92 21.12 12.00
N ALA A 95 -25.55 20.15 11.31
CA ALA A 95 -26.99 19.88 11.40
C ALA A 95 -27.36 18.84 12.48
N GLU A 96 -26.36 18.19 13.09
CA GLU A 96 -26.49 17.32 14.28
C GLU A 96 -26.40 18.12 15.59
#